data_AF-A0A397BR99-F1
#
_entry.id   AF-A0A397BR99-F1
#
_cell.length_a   1.000
_cell.length_b   1.000
_cell.length_c   1.000
_cell.angle_alpha   90.00
_cell.angle_beta   90.00
_cell.angle_gamma   90.00
#
_symmetry.space_group_name_H-M   'P 1'
#
loop_
_entity.id
_entity.type
_entity.pdbx_description
1 polymer ?
#
loop_
_entity_poly.entity_id
_entity_poly.type
_entity_poly.pdbx_seq_one_letter_code
_entity_poly.pdbx_strand_id
1 'polypeptide(L)'
;DAFLLFRSLCRISMRSLAEDSAATAMTSSSSSAAATSAGPPQGSDDPFAFQSKLVSLDLLLSILNGGGPTFRDRFVTLIKQYLCVSLLQNCTSNYTQIVELSLRVFVVLIAQFKAHLKSEMEVFITHIFLGLLESDNSSLEHKLLVLEVLKQICLDGSILGEIFLNYDCDWNSMDLFKRIVDAISKIAKGGKKSFESTQPTSSNAAKQASKVQDTALVVKGIVDLIVQI
;
A
#
# COMPACT_ATOMS: atom_id res chain seq x y z
N ASP A 1 -22.78 -11.20 -13.33
CA ASP A 1 -22.19 -11.82 -12.11
C ASP A 1 -20.76 -11.38 -11.82
N ALA A 2 -19.80 -11.48 -12.75
CA ALA A 2 -18.39 -11.14 -12.50
C ALA A 2 -18.13 -9.71 -11.97
N PHE A 3 -18.80 -8.68 -12.52
CA PHE A 3 -18.69 -7.29 -12.05
C PHE A 3 -19.13 -7.12 -10.59
N LEU A 4 -20.20 -7.81 -10.20
CA LEU A 4 -20.71 -7.76 -8.83
C LEU A 4 -19.75 -8.44 -7.87
N LEU A 5 -19.20 -9.60 -8.26
CA LEU A 5 -18.20 -10.30 -7.46
C LEU A 5 -16.96 -9.44 -7.24
N PHE A 6 -16.40 -8.88 -8.31
CA PHE A 6 -15.22 -8.01 -8.22
C PHE A 6 -15.46 -6.80 -7.31
N ARG A 7 -16.61 -6.14 -7.48
CA ARG A 7 -17.02 -5.01 -6.62
C ARG A 7 -17.18 -5.45 -5.16
N SER A 8 -17.79 -6.60 -4.91
CA SER A 8 -17.96 -7.14 -3.56
C SER A 8 -16.62 -7.43 -2.90
N LEU A 9 -15.66 -8.04 -3.61
CA LEU A 9 -14.31 -8.28 -3.10
C LEU A 9 -13.61 -6.97 -2.72
N CYS A 10 -13.68 -5.94 -3.56
CA CYS A 10 -13.13 -4.62 -3.24
C CYS A 10 -13.78 -4.00 -2.00
N ARG A 11 -15.10 -4.20 -1.80
CA ARG A 11 -15.80 -3.70 -0.60
C ARG A 11 -15.40 -4.46 0.66
N ILE A 12 -15.23 -5.78 0.58
CA ILE A 12 -14.78 -6.58 1.72
C ILE A 12 -13.35 -6.17 2.11
N SER A 13 -12.48 -5.95 1.13
CA SER A 13 -11.11 -5.49 1.40
C SER A 13 -11.02 -4.08 2.00
N MET A 14 -12.10 -3.30 2.04
CA MET A 14 -12.16 -1.96 2.65
C MET A 14 -12.77 -1.95 4.06
N ARG A 15 -13.34 -3.05 4.55
CA ARG A 15 -13.98 -3.06 5.87
C ARG A 15 -13.00 -2.63 6.96
N SER A 16 -13.47 -1.74 7.84
CA SER A 16 -12.71 -1.30 9.00
C SER A 16 -12.56 -2.47 9.95
N LEU A 17 -11.34 -2.71 10.44
CA LEU A 17 -11.06 -3.78 11.40
C LEU A 17 -11.60 -3.45 12.81
N ALA A 18 -12.10 -2.22 13.01
CA ALA A 18 -12.65 -1.74 14.27
C ALA A 18 -14.20 -1.77 14.36
N GLU A 19 -14.95 -2.02 13.26
CA GLU A 19 -16.38 -1.66 13.21
C GLU A 19 -17.42 -2.79 13.17
N ASP A 20 -17.05 -4.08 13.09
CA ASP A 20 -18.08 -5.15 13.01
C ASP A 20 -18.49 -5.76 14.38
N SER A 21 -17.85 -5.35 15.48
CA SER A 21 -18.23 -5.80 16.84
C SER A 21 -19.61 -5.30 17.29
N ALA A 22 -20.16 -4.25 16.65
CA ALA A 22 -21.46 -3.67 17.01
C ALA A 22 -22.66 -4.32 16.30
N ALA A 23 -22.47 -4.94 15.13
CA ALA A 23 -23.57 -5.49 14.33
C ALA A 23 -24.04 -6.87 14.82
N THR A 24 -23.17 -7.63 15.49
CA THR A 24 -23.49 -8.97 16.01
C THR A 24 -24.19 -8.92 17.38
N ALA A 25 -24.18 -7.79 18.07
CA ALA A 25 -24.77 -7.63 19.41
C ALA A 25 -26.29 -7.34 19.43
N MET A 26 -26.95 -7.14 18.28
CA MET A 26 -28.35 -6.68 18.23
C MET A 26 -29.42 -7.79 18.19
N THR A 27 -29.09 -9.07 18.46
CA THR A 27 -30.08 -10.18 18.44
C THR A 27 -30.21 -10.98 19.74
N SER A 28 -29.91 -10.39 20.90
CA SER A 28 -30.33 -10.94 22.20
C SER A 28 -30.99 -9.88 23.08
N SER A 29 -32.13 -10.27 23.63
CA SER A 29 -33.23 -9.45 24.14
C SER A 29 -33.11 -8.94 25.57
N SER A 30 -33.86 -7.85 25.84
CA SER A 30 -34.61 -7.53 27.08
C SER A 30 -33.91 -7.30 28.44
N SER A 31 -34.18 -6.09 28.96
CA SER A 31 -34.43 -5.68 30.37
C SER A 31 -33.31 -5.48 31.41
N SER A 32 -33.37 -4.27 31.98
CA SER A 32 -33.10 -3.82 33.38
C SER A 32 -31.67 -3.52 33.87
N ALA A 33 -31.48 -2.22 34.13
CA ALA A 33 -30.94 -1.56 35.33
C ALA A 33 -29.47 -1.74 35.81
N ALA A 34 -28.87 -0.56 36.03
CA ALA A 34 -27.90 -0.19 37.06
C ALA A 34 -26.39 -0.52 36.91
N ALA A 35 -25.65 0.57 36.66
CA ALA A 35 -24.44 1.03 37.36
C ALA A 35 -23.07 0.36 37.14
N THR A 36 -22.06 1.25 37.16
CA THR A 36 -20.62 1.10 37.47
C THR A 36 -19.62 0.86 36.33
N SER A 37 -18.87 1.95 36.05
CA SER A 37 -17.43 2.02 35.73
C SER A 37 -16.75 0.81 35.09
N ALA A 38 -16.49 0.91 33.79
CA ALA A 38 -15.37 0.23 33.14
C ALA A 38 -14.83 1.15 32.04
N GLY A 39 -13.50 1.31 31.97
CA GLY A 39 -12.82 2.11 30.96
C GLY A 39 -13.13 1.64 29.53
N PRO A 40 -12.75 2.42 28.50
CA PRO A 40 -13.01 2.06 27.12
C PRO A 40 -12.41 0.66 26.82
N PRO A 41 -13.15 -0.24 26.16
CA PRO A 41 -12.64 -1.55 25.82
C PRO A 41 -11.45 -1.36 24.87
N GLN A 42 -10.27 -1.80 25.32
CA GLN A 42 -9.11 -1.95 24.45
C GLN A 42 -9.49 -2.89 23.31
N GLY A 43 -9.25 -2.41 22.08
CA GLY A 43 -9.73 -3.02 20.84
C GLY A 43 -9.44 -4.50 20.74
N SER A 44 -10.50 -5.30 20.69
CA SER A 44 -10.41 -6.63 20.11
C SER A 44 -10.59 -6.45 18.61
N ASP A 45 -9.47 -6.42 17.88
CA ASP A 45 -9.49 -6.50 16.42
C ASP A 45 -10.25 -7.77 16.03
N ASP A 46 -11.27 -7.66 15.17
CA ASP A 46 -12.03 -8.84 14.72
C ASP A 46 -11.12 -9.72 13.84
N PRO A 47 -10.71 -10.92 14.31
CA PRO A 47 -9.83 -11.78 13.54
C PRO A 47 -10.47 -12.22 12.23
N PHE A 48 -11.81 -12.29 12.17
CA PHE A 48 -12.53 -12.66 10.96
C PHE A 48 -12.51 -11.56 9.91
N ALA A 49 -12.66 -10.29 10.31
CA ALA A 49 -12.53 -9.15 9.40
C ALA A 49 -11.12 -9.04 8.80
N PHE A 50 -10.09 -9.27 9.61
CA PHE A 50 -8.69 -9.26 9.15
C PHE A 50 -8.46 -10.34 8.08
N GLN A 51 -8.85 -11.58 8.36
CA GLN A 51 -8.71 -12.69 7.42
C GLN A 51 -9.53 -12.48 6.14
N SER A 52 -10.77 -12.00 6.27
CA SER A 52 -11.63 -11.70 5.13
C SER A 52 -11.01 -10.66 4.19
N LYS A 53 -10.34 -9.66 4.75
CA LYS A 53 -9.63 -8.62 3.98
C LYS A 53 -8.44 -9.20 3.22
N LEU A 54 -7.60 -10.02 3.87
CA LEU A 54 -6.46 -10.67 3.22
C LEU A 54 -6.91 -11.57 2.07
N VAL A 55 -7.87 -12.47 2.33
CA VAL A 55 -8.39 -13.39 1.32
C VAL A 55 -9.00 -12.61 0.15
N SER A 56 -9.72 -11.51 0.42
CA SER A 56 -10.30 -10.69 -0.65
C SER A 56 -9.23 -10.06 -1.54
N LEU A 57 -8.14 -9.57 -0.96
CA LEU A 57 -7.02 -9.00 -1.72
C LEU A 57 -6.27 -10.07 -2.52
N ASP A 58 -6.07 -11.27 -1.98
CA ASP A 58 -5.45 -12.40 -2.70
C ASP A 58 -6.31 -12.88 -3.88
N LEU A 59 -7.64 -12.91 -3.70
CA LEU A 59 -8.57 -13.22 -4.78
C LEU A 59 -8.55 -12.13 -5.86
N LEU A 60 -8.51 -10.86 -5.48
CA LEU A 60 -8.35 -9.75 -6.43
C LEU A 60 -7.04 -9.87 -7.21
N LEU A 61 -5.93 -10.16 -6.54
CA LEU A 61 -4.63 -10.40 -7.17
C LEU A 61 -4.71 -11.55 -8.19
N SER A 62 -5.36 -12.65 -7.80
CA SER A 62 -5.55 -13.83 -8.64
C SER A 62 -6.41 -13.52 -9.88
N ILE A 63 -7.47 -12.72 -9.72
CA ILE A 63 -8.33 -12.28 -10.82
C ILE A 63 -7.55 -11.38 -11.79
N LEU A 64 -6.72 -10.46 -11.30
CA LEU A 64 -5.90 -9.59 -12.16
C LEU A 64 -4.86 -10.41 -12.94
N ASN A 65 -4.18 -11.35 -12.30
CA ASN A 65 -3.16 -12.18 -12.97
C ASN A 65 -3.75 -13.19 -13.96
N GLY A 66 -4.90 -13.79 -13.62
CA GLY A 66 -5.62 -14.69 -14.52
C GLY A 66 -6.50 -13.97 -15.55
N GLY A 67 -6.62 -12.65 -15.45
CA GLY A 67 -7.45 -11.84 -16.32
C GLY A 67 -6.88 -11.76 -17.73
N GLY A 68 -7.61 -12.29 -18.71
CA GLY A 68 -7.27 -12.14 -20.13
C GLY A 68 -7.55 -10.72 -20.67
N PRO A 69 -7.26 -10.44 -21.95
CA PRO A 69 -7.46 -9.13 -22.57
C PRO A 69 -8.89 -8.59 -22.40
N THR A 70 -9.90 -9.45 -22.54
CA THR A 70 -11.30 -9.07 -22.33
C THR A 70 -11.59 -8.57 -20.92
N PHE A 71 -10.92 -9.12 -19.90
CA PHE A 71 -11.03 -8.58 -18.54
C PHE A 71 -10.44 -7.18 -18.48
N ARG A 72 -9.26 -6.98 -19.10
CA ARG A 72 -8.55 -5.70 -19.07
C ARG A 72 -9.39 -4.56 -19.64
N ASP A 73 -10.04 -4.77 -20.78
CA ASP A 73 -10.86 -3.74 -21.41
C ASP A 73 -12.15 -3.45 -20.65
N ARG A 74 -12.78 -4.49 -20.08
CA ARG A 74 -14.11 -4.37 -19.48
C ARG A 74 -14.11 -3.89 -18.03
N PHE A 75 -13.02 -4.13 -17.29
CA PHE A 75 -12.97 -3.84 -15.85
C PHE A 75 -12.30 -2.51 -15.49
N VAL A 76 -11.77 -1.75 -16.44
CA VAL A 76 -11.09 -0.46 -16.19
C VAL A 76 -11.89 0.44 -15.26
N THR A 77 -13.17 0.67 -15.55
CA THR A 77 -14.03 1.55 -14.73
C THR A 77 -14.17 1.04 -13.29
N LEU A 78 -14.32 -0.28 -13.10
CA LEU A 78 -14.43 -0.86 -11.75
C LEU A 78 -13.10 -0.81 -11.01
N ILE A 79 -11.98 -1.00 -11.72
CA ILE A 79 -10.64 -0.89 -11.13
C ILE A 79 -10.46 0.52 -10.57
N LYS A 80 -10.74 1.56 -11.38
CA LYS A 80 -10.64 2.96 -10.94
C LYS A 80 -11.55 3.27 -9.75
N GLN A 81 -12.83 2.89 -9.85
CA GLN A 81 -13.85 3.29 -8.87
C GLN A 81 -13.81 2.49 -7.56
N TYR A 82 -13.34 1.24 -7.60
CA TYR A 82 -13.39 0.35 -6.43
C TYR A 82 -12.03 -0.15 -6.01
N LEU A 83 -11.24 -0.71 -6.93
CA LEU A 83 -9.97 -1.33 -6.55
C LEU A 83 -8.93 -0.28 -6.15
N CYS A 84 -8.74 0.77 -6.94
CA CYS A 84 -7.82 1.85 -6.60
C CYS A 84 -8.20 2.50 -5.26
N VAL A 85 -9.48 2.76 -5.02
CA VAL A 85 -9.96 3.28 -3.72
C VAL A 85 -9.63 2.32 -2.57
N SER A 86 -9.88 1.02 -2.76
CA SER A 86 -9.53 0.01 -1.75
C SER A 86 -8.04 -0.03 -1.45
N LEU A 87 -7.19 0.08 -2.47
CA LEU A 87 -5.74 0.03 -2.29
C LEU A 87 -5.22 1.30 -1.61
N LEU A 88 -5.76 2.48 -1.92
CA LEU A 88 -5.39 3.74 -1.23
C LEU A 88 -5.62 3.63 0.28
N GLN A 89 -6.75 3.05 0.69
CA GLN A 89 -7.05 2.81 2.11
C GLN A 89 -6.10 1.75 2.71
N ASN A 90 -5.91 0.64 2.02
CA ASN A 90 -5.18 -0.50 2.58
C ASN A 90 -3.66 -0.27 2.64
N CYS A 91 -3.08 0.52 1.74
CA CYS A 91 -1.64 0.85 1.77
C CYS A 91 -1.25 1.76 2.94
N THR A 92 -2.22 2.37 3.64
CA THR A 92 -2.00 3.16 4.85
C THR A 92 -2.39 2.41 6.13
N SER A 93 -2.67 1.11 6.03
CA SER A 93 -2.98 0.26 7.17
C SER A 93 -1.80 0.13 8.14
N ASN A 94 -2.11 -0.04 9.42
CA ASN A 94 -1.10 -0.36 10.45
C ASN A 94 -0.59 -1.81 10.35
N TYR A 95 -1.32 -2.70 9.65
CA TYR A 95 -0.92 -4.10 9.49
C TYR A 95 -0.10 -4.25 8.22
N THR A 96 1.18 -4.57 8.39
CA THR A 96 2.12 -4.65 7.27
C THR A 96 1.74 -5.71 6.23
N GLN A 97 1.13 -6.82 6.65
CA GLN A 97 0.63 -7.85 5.73
C GLN A 97 -0.41 -7.31 4.73
N ILE A 98 -1.29 -6.40 5.18
CA ILE A 98 -2.29 -5.75 4.33
C ILE A 98 -1.60 -4.80 3.35
N VAL A 99 -0.63 -4.01 3.84
CA VAL A 99 0.14 -3.09 3.00
C VAL A 99 0.91 -3.84 1.93
N GLU A 100 1.63 -4.90 2.29
CA GLU A 100 2.39 -5.75 1.37
C GLU A 100 1.51 -6.35 0.28
N LEU A 101 0.39 -6.98 0.65
CA LEU A 101 -0.52 -7.59 -0.32
C LEU A 101 -1.16 -6.52 -1.24
N SER A 102 -1.50 -5.34 -0.69
CA SER A 102 -2.03 -4.22 -1.49
C SER A 102 -1.01 -3.70 -2.49
N LEU A 103 0.26 -3.60 -2.10
CA LEU A 103 1.34 -3.21 -3.00
C LEU A 103 1.59 -4.26 -4.09
N ARG A 104 1.48 -5.55 -3.78
CA ARG A 104 1.51 -6.63 -4.79
C ARG A 104 0.38 -6.50 -5.82
N VAL A 105 -0.84 -6.19 -5.37
CA VAL A 105 -1.96 -5.90 -6.29
C VAL A 105 -1.67 -4.67 -7.16
N PHE A 106 -1.13 -3.60 -6.57
CA PHE A 106 -0.78 -2.39 -7.30
C PHE A 106 0.27 -2.64 -8.40
N VAL A 107 1.31 -3.44 -8.13
CA VAL A 107 2.32 -3.80 -9.15
C VAL A 107 1.66 -4.45 -10.37
N VAL A 108 0.74 -5.39 -10.16
CA VAL A 108 0.00 -6.03 -11.26
C VAL A 108 -0.88 -5.02 -12.00
N LEU A 109 -1.49 -4.07 -11.29
CA LEU A 109 -2.28 -3.00 -11.92
C LEU A 109 -1.42 -2.16 -12.86
N ILE A 110 -0.24 -1.72 -12.44
CA ILE A 110 0.62 -0.90 -13.30
C ILE A 110 1.11 -1.71 -14.49
N ALA A 111 1.55 -2.95 -14.28
CA ALA A 111 2.03 -3.81 -15.37
C ALA A 111 0.96 -4.04 -16.46
N GLN A 112 -0.32 -4.10 -16.09
CA GLN A 112 -1.39 -4.49 -17.01
C GLN A 112 -2.33 -3.36 -17.45
N PHE A 113 -2.45 -2.28 -16.68
CA PHE A 113 -3.48 -1.25 -16.84
C PHE A 113 -2.94 0.19 -16.89
N LYS A 114 -1.62 0.41 -16.82
CA LYS A 114 -0.99 1.76 -16.80
C LYS A 114 -1.53 2.76 -17.83
N ALA A 115 -1.79 2.31 -19.07
CA ALA A 115 -2.36 3.14 -20.13
C ALA A 115 -3.73 3.76 -19.78
N HIS A 116 -4.46 3.15 -18.84
CA HIS A 116 -5.75 3.64 -18.36
C HIS A 116 -5.67 4.28 -16.97
N LEU A 117 -4.55 4.18 -16.25
CA LEU A 117 -4.45 4.55 -14.84
C LEU A 117 -3.59 5.79 -14.58
N LYS A 118 -3.47 6.72 -15.53
CA LYS A 118 -2.65 7.94 -15.37
C LYS A 118 -2.98 8.72 -14.09
N SER A 119 -4.24 9.11 -13.88
CA SER A 119 -4.57 9.89 -12.68
C SER A 119 -4.39 9.08 -11.39
N GLU A 120 -4.70 7.79 -11.43
CA GLU A 120 -4.59 6.90 -10.27
C GLU A 120 -3.12 6.67 -9.89
N MET A 121 -2.25 6.42 -10.86
CA MET A 121 -0.80 6.29 -10.67
C MET A 121 -0.20 7.52 -9.99
N GLU A 122 -0.58 8.71 -10.43
CA GLU A 122 -0.15 9.96 -9.82
C GLU A 122 -0.55 9.98 -8.34
N VAL A 123 -1.80 9.70 -8.02
CA VAL A 123 -2.30 9.69 -6.63
C VAL A 123 -1.55 8.65 -5.79
N PHE A 124 -1.36 7.42 -6.27
CA PHE A 124 -0.63 6.39 -5.52
C PHE A 124 0.81 6.79 -5.23
N ILE A 125 1.55 7.21 -6.25
CA ILE A 125 2.95 7.55 -6.07
C ILE A 125 3.07 8.74 -5.13
N THR A 126 2.28 9.78 -5.32
CA THR A 126 2.40 11.02 -4.55
C THR A 126 1.89 10.89 -3.12
N HIS A 127 0.70 10.32 -2.91
CA HIS A 127 0.05 10.31 -1.61
C HIS A 127 0.42 9.08 -0.79
N ILE A 128 0.70 7.95 -1.43
CA ILE A 128 1.06 6.72 -0.73
C ILE A 128 2.57 6.54 -0.71
N PHE A 129 3.23 6.47 -1.87
CA PHE A 129 4.64 6.06 -1.90
C PHE A 129 5.52 7.16 -1.30
N LEU A 130 5.47 8.37 -1.86
CA LEU A 130 6.22 9.50 -1.33
C LEU A 130 5.76 9.85 0.10
N GLY A 131 4.45 9.80 0.36
CA GLY A 131 3.90 10.01 1.70
C GLY A 131 4.47 9.08 2.77
N LEU A 132 4.58 7.77 2.48
CA LEU A 132 5.18 6.80 3.40
C LEU A 132 6.69 7.00 3.55
N LEU A 133 7.39 7.33 2.48
CA LEU A 133 8.84 7.56 2.52
C LEU A 133 9.21 8.81 3.33
N GLU A 134 8.47 9.89 3.13
CA GLU A 134 8.72 11.21 3.73
C GLU A 134 8.18 11.33 5.15
N SER A 135 7.18 10.53 5.54
CA SER A 135 6.60 10.55 6.88
C SER A 135 7.51 9.93 7.93
N ASP A 136 7.73 10.64 9.03
CA ASP A 136 8.48 10.16 10.21
C ASP A 136 7.70 9.10 11.00
N ASN A 137 6.38 9.06 10.86
CA ASN A 137 5.50 8.10 11.56
C ASN A 137 5.39 6.75 10.83
N SER A 138 5.90 6.64 9.60
CA SER A 138 5.82 5.40 8.84
C SER A 138 6.86 4.39 9.33
N SER A 139 6.43 3.15 9.51
CA SER A 139 7.32 2.06 9.92
C SER A 139 8.41 1.81 8.89
N LEU A 140 9.59 1.38 9.36
CA LEU A 140 10.69 0.97 8.48
C LEU A 140 10.23 -0.06 7.45
N GLU A 141 9.40 -1.02 7.87
CA GLU A 141 8.89 -2.08 7.01
C GLU A 141 8.04 -1.55 5.87
N HIS A 142 7.14 -0.59 6.13
CA HIS A 142 6.35 0.05 5.07
C HIS A 142 7.23 0.83 4.09
N LYS A 143 8.24 1.54 4.59
CA LYS A 143 9.20 2.25 3.72
C LYS A 143 9.94 1.29 2.80
N LEU A 144 10.37 0.13 3.29
CA LEU A 144 11.04 -0.88 2.47
C LEU A 144 10.13 -1.48 1.40
N LEU A 145 8.89 -1.79 1.75
CA LEU A 145 7.92 -2.31 0.79
C LEU A 145 7.70 -1.32 -0.37
N VAL A 146 7.57 -0.04 -0.07
CA VAL A 146 7.44 1.01 -1.09
C VAL A 146 8.71 1.14 -1.93
N LEU A 147 9.89 1.10 -1.31
CA LEU A 147 11.16 1.16 -2.03
C LEU A 147 11.31 -0.02 -3.00
N GLU A 148 10.88 -1.23 -2.63
CA GLU A 148 10.93 -2.38 -3.54
C GLU A 148 9.97 -2.20 -4.73
N VAL A 149 8.80 -1.60 -4.52
CA VAL A 149 7.88 -1.27 -5.64
C VAL A 149 8.48 -0.19 -6.55
N LEU A 150 9.05 0.88 -5.99
CA LEU A 150 9.71 1.92 -6.77
C LEU A 150 10.90 1.37 -7.56
N LYS A 151 11.67 0.45 -6.99
CA LYS A 151 12.73 -0.27 -7.69
C LYS A 151 12.20 -1.00 -8.92
N GLN A 152 11.10 -1.73 -8.79
CA GLN A 152 10.48 -2.42 -9.93
C GLN A 152 10.01 -1.45 -11.02
N ILE A 153 9.43 -0.30 -10.63
CA ILE A 153 9.04 0.76 -11.56
C ILE A 153 10.26 1.32 -12.30
N CYS A 154 11.38 1.57 -11.60
CA CYS A 154 12.60 2.09 -12.22
C CYS A 154 13.31 1.07 -13.11
N LEU A 155 13.19 -0.23 -12.81
CA LEU A 155 13.75 -1.31 -13.63
C LEU A 155 12.95 -1.56 -14.91
N ASP A 156 11.67 -1.19 -14.94
CA ASP A 156 10.83 -1.29 -16.13
C ASP A 156 10.86 0.04 -16.92
N GLY A 157 11.73 0.08 -17.93
CA GLY A 157 11.87 1.26 -18.79
C GLY A 157 10.57 1.66 -19.51
N SER A 158 9.62 0.74 -19.71
CA SER A 158 8.32 1.07 -20.30
C SER A 158 7.42 1.79 -19.30
N ILE A 159 7.39 1.38 -18.04
CA ILE A 159 6.66 2.11 -16.98
C ILE A 159 7.34 3.46 -16.73
N LEU A 160 8.68 3.48 -16.63
CA LEU A 160 9.43 4.70 -16.35
C LEU A 160 9.27 5.75 -17.46
N GLY A 161 9.33 5.31 -18.73
CA GLY A 161 9.08 6.18 -19.88
C GLY A 161 7.66 6.74 -19.90
N GLU A 162 6.65 5.94 -19.54
CA GLU A 162 5.27 6.43 -19.39
C GLU A 162 5.16 7.47 -18.28
N ILE A 163 5.82 7.29 -17.13
CA ILE A 163 5.82 8.31 -16.07
C ILE A 163 6.45 9.61 -16.60
N PHE A 164 7.64 9.53 -17.19
CA PHE A 164 8.33 10.72 -17.68
C PHE A 164 7.51 11.48 -18.74
N LEU A 165 6.96 10.77 -19.72
CA LEU A 165 6.16 11.39 -20.80
C LEU A 165 4.82 11.93 -20.29
N ASN A 166 4.17 11.24 -19.37
CA ASN A 166 2.84 11.62 -18.92
C ASN A 166 2.82 12.75 -17.89
N TYR A 167 3.88 12.91 -17.10
CA TYR A 167 3.88 13.86 -15.97
C TYR A 167 4.94 14.95 -16.11
N ASP A 168 6.19 14.61 -16.42
CA ASP A 168 7.29 15.58 -16.47
C ASP A 168 7.39 16.30 -17.83
N CYS A 169 6.89 15.71 -18.91
CA CYS A 169 6.85 16.33 -20.25
C CYS A 169 5.54 17.10 -20.55
N ASP A 170 4.61 17.14 -19.60
CA ASP A 170 3.33 17.83 -19.74
C ASP A 170 3.30 19.06 -18.83
N TRP A 171 3.21 20.25 -19.45
CA TRP A 171 3.21 21.55 -18.78
C TRP A 171 2.09 21.74 -17.75
N ASN A 172 1.02 20.95 -17.86
CA ASN A 172 -0.14 20.99 -16.97
C ASN A 172 -0.09 19.92 -15.87
N SER A 173 0.91 19.03 -15.92
CA SER A 173 1.11 17.95 -14.98
C SER A 173 2.22 18.32 -13.98
N MET A 174 2.45 17.43 -13.02
CA MET A 174 3.49 17.59 -12.01
C MET A 174 4.78 16.83 -12.38
N ASP A 175 5.93 17.26 -11.88
CA ASP A 175 7.21 16.58 -12.10
C ASP A 175 7.33 15.26 -11.29
N LEU A 176 6.54 14.25 -11.64
CA LEU A 176 6.41 13.02 -10.85
C LEU A 176 7.71 12.20 -10.82
N PHE A 177 8.36 12.03 -11.98
CA PHE A 177 9.64 11.33 -12.07
C PHE A 177 10.70 12.05 -11.23
N LYS A 178 10.83 13.38 -11.39
CA LYS A 178 11.72 14.20 -10.57
C LYS A 178 11.49 13.97 -9.07
N ARG A 179 10.24 13.98 -8.62
CA ARG A 179 9.88 13.76 -7.20
C ARG A 179 10.27 12.38 -6.70
N ILE A 180 10.12 11.32 -7.51
CA ILE A 180 10.58 9.97 -7.17
C ILE A 180 12.11 9.98 -6.97
N VAL A 181 12.85 10.54 -7.93
CA VAL A 181 14.32 10.63 -7.87
C VAL A 181 14.79 11.43 -6.65
N ASP A 182 14.14 12.55 -6.35
CA ASP A 182 14.46 13.40 -5.19
C ASP A 182 14.22 12.66 -3.87
N ALA A 183 13.09 11.96 -3.74
CA ALA A 183 12.77 11.20 -2.53
C ALA A 183 13.77 10.08 -2.28
N ILE A 184 14.10 9.29 -3.32
CA ILE A 184 15.09 8.23 -3.21
C ILE A 184 16.48 8.80 -2.91
N SER A 185 16.87 9.89 -3.58
CA SER A 185 18.15 10.57 -3.34
C SER A 185 18.29 11.09 -1.91
N LYS A 186 17.21 11.61 -1.30
CA LYS A 186 17.21 12.03 0.11
C LYS A 186 17.44 10.85 1.04
N ILE A 187 16.76 9.72 0.79
CA ILE A 187 16.93 8.49 1.59
C ILE A 187 18.36 7.97 1.47
N ALA A 188 18.92 7.98 0.27
CA ALA A 188 20.30 7.58 -0.01
C ALA A 188 21.33 8.39 0.80
N LYS A 189 21.15 9.72 0.80
CA LYS A 189 22.08 10.67 1.43
C LYS A 189 21.89 10.75 2.95
N GLY A 190 20.69 10.46 3.46
CA GLY A 190 20.28 10.64 4.85
C GLY A 190 20.02 9.37 5.65
N GLY A 191 20.23 8.18 5.08
CA GLY A 191 19.77 6.87 5.55
C GLY A 191 20.20 6.41 6.96
N LYS A 192 20.91 7.22 7.75
CA LYS A 192 21.09 6.94 9.18
C LYS A 192 19.97 7.53 10.05
N LYS A 193 19.52 8.77 9.79
CA LYS A 193 18.53 9.44 10.67
C LYS A 193 17.09 8.97 10.45
N SER A 194 16.68 8.72 9.20
CA SER A 194 15.28 8.38 8.87
C SER A 194 14.88 6.93 9.20
N PHE A 195 15.84 6.09 9.58
CA PHE A 195 15.64 4.67 9.88
C PHE A 195 16.04 4.28 11.33
N GLU A 196 16.53 5.22 12.13
CA GLU A 196 16.95 5.00 13.53
C GLU A 196 15.85 5.27 14.59
N SER A 197 14.64 5.71 14.21
CA SER A 197 13.60 6.17 15.16
C SER A 197 12.92 5.10 16.02
N THR A 198 13.55 3.95 16.29
CA THR A 198 13.08 3.02 17.33
C THR A 198 14.04 3.06 18.52
N GLN A 199 13.63 3.70 19.62
CA GLN A 199 14.38 3.74 20.88
C GLN A 199 14.76 2.32 21.38
N PRO A 200 15.93 2.16 22.02
CA PRO A 200 16.42 0.86 22.44
C PRO A 200 15.72 0.39 23.72
N THR A 201 14.99 -0.73 23.65
CA THR A 201 14.74 -1.60 24.81
C THR A 201 15.62 -2.85 24.70
N SER A 202 16.87 -2.67 25.10
CA SER A 202 17.88 -3.61 25.65
C SER A 202 17.98 -5.09 25.24
N SER A 203 17.30 -5.63 24.21
CA SER A 203 17.36 -7.08 23.92
C SER A 203 17.42 -7.52 22.45
N ASN A 204 17.37 -6.62 21.45
CA ASN A 204 17.29 -7.01 20.03
C ASN A 204 18.31 -6.36 19.06
N ALA A 205 19.47 -5.92 19.55
CA ALA A 205 20.48 -5.22 18.73
C ALA A 205 20.98 -6.03 17.51
N ALA A 206 21.14 -7.35 17.63
CA ALA A 206 21.68 -8.19 16.56
C ALA A 206 20.68 -8.41 15.39
N LYS A 207 19.38 -8.58 15.70
CA LYS A 207 18.34 -8.70 14.66
C LYS A 207 18.10 -7.36 13.95
N GLN A 208 18.17 -6.26 14.69
CA GLN A 208 17.98 -4.91 14.15
C GLN A 208 19.15 -4.48 13.26
N ALA A 209 20.39 -4.83 13.62
CA ALA A 209 21.55 -4.61 12.76
C ALA A 209 21.44 -5.34 11.41
N SER A 210 20.92 -6.59 11.40
CA SER A 210 20.72 -7.32 10.13
C SER A 210 19.68 -6.67 9.23
N LYS A 211 18.51 -6.28 9.76
CA LYS A 211 17.48 -5.56 8.99
C LYS A 211 17.97 -4.20 8.48
N VAL A 212 18.71 -3.43 9.29
CA VAL A 212 19.28 -2.12 8.92
C VAL A 212 20.39 -2.25 7.86
N GLN A 213 21.09 -3.38 7.84
CA GLN A 213 22.09 -3.65 6.80
C GLN A 213 21.45 -4.09 5.48
N ASP A 214 20.39 -4.90 5.55
CA ASP A 214 19.58 -5.25 4.37
C ASP A 214 18.88 -4.02 3.77
N THR A 215 18.37 -3.10 4.60
CA THR A 215 17.80 -1.83 4.12
C THR A 215 18.85 -0.94 3.45
N ALA A 216 20.05 -0.85 4.02
CA ALA A 216 21.15 -0.11 3.41
C ALA A 216 21.56 -0.71 2.06
N LEU A 217 21.52 -2.03 1.91
CA LEU A 217 21.77 -2.73 0.64
C LEU A 217 20.67 -2.50 -0.39
N VAL A 218 19.40 -2.53 0.00
CA VAL A 218 18.26 -2.22 -0.90
C VAL A 218 18.30 -0.77 -1.34
N VAL A 219 18.49 0.17 -0.40
CA VAL A 219 18.61 1.61 -0.71
C VAL A 219 19.82 1.84 -1.62
N LYS A 220 20.97 1.25 -1.32
CA LYS A 220 22.16 1.35 -2.17
C LYS A 220 21.91 0.75 -3.56
N GLY A 221 21.24 -0.39 -3.67
CA GLY A 221 20.88 -1.00 -4.95
C GLY A 221 19.93 -0.14 -5.80
N ILE A 222 18.98 0.54 -5.17
CA ILE A 222 18.09 1.48 -5.87
C ILE A 222 18.85 2.74 -6.30
N VAL A 223 19.78 3.23 -5.48
CA VAL A 223 20.61 4.39 -5.80
C VAL A 223 21.59 4.10 -6.92
N ASP A 224 22.25 2.94 -6.86
CA ASP A 224 23.16 2.48 -7.91
C ASP A 224 22.40 2.29 -9.24
N LEU A 225 21.11 1.91 -9.19
CA LEU A 225 20.23 1.85 -10.36
C LEU A 225 19.87 3.24 -10.92
N ILE A 226 19.54 4.21 -10.06
CA ILE A 226 19.25 5.58 -10.49
C ILE A 226 20.48 6.26 -11.10
N VAL A 227 21.69 5.96 -10.63
CA VAL A 227 22.93 6.49 -11.21
C VAL A 227 23.22 5.90 -12.61
N GLN A 228 22.61 4.76 -12.96
CA GLN A 228 22.78 4.10 -14.25
C GLN A 228 21.73 4.50 -15.30
N ILE A 229 20.68 5.23 -14.91
CA ILE A 229 19.64 5.80 -15.80
C ILE A 229 20.05 7.23 -16.18
#